data_AF-A0A328CB89-F1
#
_entry.id   AF-A0A328CB89-F1
#
_cell.length_a   1.000
_cell.length_b   1.000
_cell.length_c   1.000
_cell.angle_alpha   90.00
_cell.angle_beta   90.00
_cell.angle_gamma   90.00
#
_symmetry.space_group_name_H-M   'P 1'
#
loop_
_entity.id
_entity.type
_entity.pdbx_description
1 polymer ?
#
loop_
_entity_poly.entity_id
_entity_poly.type
_entity_poly.pdbx_seq_one_letter_code
_entity_poly.pdbx_strand_id
1 'polypeptide(L)'
;MMAVICGPEIGRVSPAAAFEVRVRGHASLELEATGAGTTLGVRGRLVDDVGAGLVQRRVDLVVRDERLIEVERARVYTDFNGGFSWSTERAPGVYSVEAGHAGSEHLSVASARASARLVPEEVELRVQAPAFVLGGAPAPVELQASSGGIGVATYVSVYRAREAVAAVELDAYGRGTIELAPFLKQGDNRFDFVVEPSPYRDEVHQSRSVRRGDSVAVTGQVEQVFLRLQRGVEIGIEVSDERGGVPDLRVVWEVRHDGEVVRELEGMTDAAGRARGFVEVAGADEGRWEVSAEVFPDAGAPLSWPGERWDVKPAPWERPVRGLAVLAAVLALLWFGRGALLSFVRRARQIITGFRAREASRGGEEGFRAELDRGHEQVCLDRLPEVSDALASEERRVVVELWDRWRERPVAEGVVRVEGPEGVEESVRGGPQGRCSVSRPSVGQVTLMAQAPGFVLASARLDASSPARVRLSMTPVPLKIRELYRWLIQRAHGDDLWGTLTPAQIAGALSRHMGPQHAAGQGWQQELERWRELAPQERPNALLRVLTAAVEETNFSGHHYDVEVWHRVREVVLELDRLGVEPVAGAVGQAE
;
A
#
# COMPACT_ATOMS: atom_id res chain seq x y z
N MET A 1 -14.93 -124.25 -25.21
CA MET A 1 -15.79 -123.08 -24.90
C MET A 1 -14.86 -121.88 -24.81
N MET A 2 -15.06 -120.89 -25.69
CA MET A 2 -14.11 -119.83 -26.02
C MET A 2 -13.78 -118.90 -24.84
N ALA A 3 -12.49 -118.61 -24.67
CA ALA A 3 -12.02 -117.39 -24.00
C ALA A 3 -11.53 -116.42 -25.10
N VAL A 4 -12.13 -115.24 -25.16
CA VAL A 4 -11.73 -114.13 -26.04
C VAL A 4 -10.67 -113.31 -25.32
N ILE A 5 -9.47 -113.23 -25.89
CA ILE A 5 -8.39 -112.35 -25.45
C ILE A 5 -8.43 -111.10 -26.32
N CYS A 6 -8.78 -109.96 -25.73
CA CYS A 6 -8.62 -108.64 -26.34
C CYS A 6 -7.15 -108.19 -26.19
N GLY A 7 -6.47 -107.97 -27.31
CA GLY A 7 -5.26 -107.13 -27.37
C GLY A 7 -5.55 -105.93 -28.26
N PRO A 8 -5.30 -104.69 -27.83
CA PRO A 8 -5.35 -103.54 -28.72
C PRO A 8 -3.96 -103.27 -29.31
N GLU A 9 -3.93 -103.11 -30.62
CA GLU A 9 -2.81 -102.58 -31.39
C GLU A 9 -2.50 -101.14 -30.95
N ILE A 10 -1.26 -100.88 -30.54
CA ILE A 10 -0.76 -99.54 -30.29
C ILE A 10 -0.35 -98.94 -31.64
N GLY A 11 -1.23 -98.10 -32.20
CA GLY A 11 -0.91 -97.23 -33.33
C GLY A 11 0.17 -96.20 -32.95
N ARG A 12 1.23 -96.11 -33.77
CA ARG A 12 2.25 -95.05 -33.68
C ARG A 12 1.62 -93.71 -34.09
N VAL A 13 1.49 -92.81 -33.14
CA VAL A 13 1.13 -91.39 -33.37
C VAL A 13 2.41 -90.61 -33.67
N SER A 14 2.38 -89.80 -34.73
CA SER A 14 3.45 -88.87 -35.10
C SER A 14 3.77 -87.91 -33.94
N PRO A 15 5.04 -87.61 -33.61
CA PRO A 15 5.35 -86.66 -32.55
C PRO A 15 4.81 -85.28 -32.95
N ALA A 16 3.87 -84.76 -32.15
CA ALA A 16 3.35 -83.42 -32.31
C ALA A 16 4.52 -82.43 -32.25
N ALA A 17 4.73 -81.68 -33.33
CA ALA A 17 5.62 -80.53 -33.31
C ALA A 17 5.03 -79.50 -32.33
N ALA A 18 5.60 -79.40 -31.14
CA ALA A 18 5.29 -78.33 -30.21
C ALA A 18 5.81 -77.02 -30.81
N PHE A 19 4.90 -76.15 -31.24
CA PHE A 19 5.23 -74.79 -31.63
C PHE A 19 5.44 -73.97 -30.34
N GLU A 20 6.67 -73.56 -30.07
CA GLU A 20 6.96 -72.59 -29.03
C GLU A 20 6.69 -71.17 -29.57
N VAL A 21 5.53 -70.61 -29.24
CA VAL A 21 5.19 -69.23 -29.59
C VAL A 21 5.78 -68.30 -28.52
N ARG A 22 6.91 -67.67 -28.83
CA ARG A 22 7.51 -66.61 -27.99
C ARG A 22 6.92 -65.26 -28.37
N VAL A 23 6.01 -64.74 -27.56
CA VAL A 23 5.51 -63.37 -27.70
C VAL A 23 6.52 -62.42 -27.06
N ARG A 24 7.06 -61.49 -27.84
CA ARG A 24 7.95 -60.41 -27.36
C ARG A 24 7.13 -59.13 -27.22
N GLY A 25 7.26 -58.48 -26.08
CA GLY A 25 6.75 -57.13 -25.87
C GLY A 25 7.51 -56.13 -26.75
N HIS A 26 6.79 -55.12 -27.22
CA HIS A 26 7.39 -54.01 -27.95
C HIS A 26 7.98 -53.01 -26.96
N ALA A 27 9.08 -52.38 -27.35
CA ALA A 27 9.66 -51.25 -26.64
C ALA A 27 9.92 -50.12 -27.65
N SER A 28 9.51 -48.92 -27.30
CA SER A 28 9.76 -47.68 -28.03
C SER A 28 10.53 -46.71 -27.15
N LEU A 29 11.44 -45.94 -27.75
CA LEU A 29 12.28 -44.99 -27.05
C LEU A 29 12.02 -43.59 -27.61
N GLU A 30 11.63 -42.68 -26.73
CA GLU A 30 11.49 -41.26 -27.00
C GLU A 30 12.74 -40.55 -26.46
N LEU A 31 13.31 -39.63 -27.25
CA LEU A 31 14.55 -38.95 -26.90
C LEU A 31 14.49 -37.49 -27.31
N GLU A 32 14.95 -36.64 -26.41
CA GLU A 32 15.16 -35.22 -26.65
C GLU A 32 16.53 -34.81 -26.12
N ALA A 33 17.22 -33.99 -26.91
CA ALA A 33 18.50 -33.40 -26.54
C ALA A 33 18.34 -31.88 -26.56
N THR A 34 18.76 -31.23 -25.48
CA THR A 34 18.70 -29.78 -25.30
C THR A 34 20.08 -29.22 -24.98
N GLY A 35 20.35 -28.01 -25.46
CA GLY A 35 21.55 -27.25 -25.08
C GLY A 35 21.17 -26.16 -24.10
N ALA A 36 21.78 -26.15 -22.92
CA ALA A 36 21.68 -25.08 -21.93
C ALA A 36 23.07 -24.45 -21.80
N GLY A 37 23.34 -23.43 -22.62
CA GLY A 37 24.69 -22.90 -22.78
C GLY A 37 25.66 -23.97 -23.33
N THR A 38 26.68 -24.29 -22.55
CA THR A 38 27.70 -25.33 -22.82
C THR A 38 27.32 -26.71 -22.28
N THR A 39 26.18 -26.84 -21.60
CA THR A 39 25.70 -28.12 -21.06
C THR A 39 24.74 -28.79 -22.04
N LEU A 40 25.06 -30.03 -22.42
CA LEU A 40 24.20 -30.92 -23.19
C LEU A 40 23.31 -31.70 -22.22
N GLY A 41 22.01 -31.40 -22.24
CA GLY A 41 20.97 -32.16 -21.54
C GLY A 41 20.35 -33.21 -22.46
N VAL A 42 20.14 -34.40 -21.93
CA VAL A 42 19.47 -35.50 -22.63
C VAL A 42 18.36 -36.04 -21.74
N ARG A 43 17.15 -36.11 -22.28
CA ARG A 43 16.00 -36.73 -21.61
C ARG A 43 15.32 -37.69 -22.55
N GLY A 44 14.73 -38.73 -22.00
CA GLY A 44 13.97 -39.66 -22.79
C GLY A 44 13.07 -40.54 -21.96
N ARG A 45 12.26 -41.33 -22.65
CA ARG A 45 11.34 -42.28 -22.04
C ARG A 45 11.37 -43.58 -22.82
N LEU A 46 11.45 -44.69 -22.10
CA LEU A 46 11.28 -46.03 -22.65
C LEU A 46 9.88 -46.50 -22.30
N VAL A 47 9.07 -46.74 -23.32
CA VAL A 47 7.66 -47.15 -23.17
C VAL A 47 7.38 -48.44 -23.92
N ASP A 48 6.32 -49.14 -23.54
CA ASP A 48 5.78 -50.29 -24.28
C ASP A 48 4.79 -49.84 -25.38
N ASP A 49 4.12 -50.81 -26.00
CA ASP A 49 3.11 -50.60 -27.05
C ASP A 49 1.84 -49.89 -26.57
N VAL A 50 1.56 -49.89 -25.26
CA VAL A 50 0.43 -49.18 -24.66
C VAL A 50 0.83 -47.83 -24.05
N GLY A 51 2.11 -47.44 -24.18
CA GLY A 51 2.65 -46.18 -23.66
C GLY A 51 3.01 -46.20 -22.18
N ALA A 52 3.00 -47.37 -21.53
CA ALA A 52 3.42 -47.50 -20.14
C ALA A 52 4.95 -47.52 -20.02
N GLY A 53 5.46 -46.89 -18.96
CA GLY A 53 6.89 -46.75 -18.72
C GLY A 53 7.58 -48.07 -18.36
N LEU A 54 8.66 -48.39 -19.06
CA LEU A 54 9.47 -49.58 -18.77
C LEU A 54 10.55 -49.24 -17.73
N VAL A 55 10.34 -49.70 -16.51
CA VAL A 55 11.13 -49.36 -15.30
C VAL A 55 12.46 -50.13 -15.20
N GLN A 56 13.49 -49.49 -14.62
CA GLN A 56 14.79 -50.08 -14.30
C GLN A 56 15.45 -50.79 -15.50
N ARG A 57 15.28 -50.23 -16.70
CA ARG A 57 15.89 -50.73 -17.92
C ARG A 57 17.12 -49.92 -18.26
N ARG A 58 18.17 -50.62 -18.70
CA ARG A 58 19.40 -50.00 -19.17
C ARG A 58 19.17 -49.35 -20.53
N VAL A 59 19.61 -48.11 -20.64
CA VAL A 59 19.71 -47.34 -21.89
C VAL A 59 21.15 -46.88 -22.05
N ASP A 60 21.76 -47.21 -23.19
CA ASP A 60 23.10 -46.75 -23.54
C ASP A 60 22.97 -45.48 -24.40
N LEU A 61 23.69 -44.43 -24.01
CA LEU A 61 23.75 -43.16 -24.74
C LEU A 61 25.09 -43.04 -25.45
N VAL A 62 25.07 -42.65 -26.72
CA VAL A 62 26.25 -42.35 -27.53
C VAL A 62 26.13 -40.93 -28.03
N VAL A 63 27.07 -40.07 -27.64
CA VAL A 63 27.15 -38.68 -28.07
C VAL A 63 28.19 -38.55 -29.17
N ARG A 64 27.80 -37.91 -30.27
CA ARG A 64 28.66 -37.62 -31.41
C ARG A 64 28.70 -36.13 -31.70
N ASP A 65 29.87 -35.65 -32.10
CA ASP A 65 30.05 -34.25 -32.54
C ASP A 65 29.50 -34.02 -33.96
N GLU A 66 29.69 -32.80 -34.47
CA GLU A 66 29.31 -32.40 -35.83
C GLU A 66 30.00 -33.23 -36.94
N ARG A 67 31.14 -33.85 -36.62
CA ARG A 67 31.91 -34.72 -37.52
C ARG A 67 31.50 -36.19 -37.39
N LEU A 68 30.47 -36.48 -36.59
CA LEU A 68 29.98 -37.82 -36.27
C LEU A 68 31.02 -38.69 -35.55
N ILE A 69 32.00 -38.09 -34.89
CA ILE A 69 32.97 -38.79 -34.06
C ILE A 69 32.33 -39.01 -32.68
N GLU A 70 32.41 -40.23 -32.17
CA GLU A 70 31.98 -40.54 -30.81
C GLU A 70 32.87 -39.80 -29.81
N VAL A 71 32.26 -38.86 -29.08
CA VAL A 71 32.94 -38.06 -28.05
C VAL A 71 32.68 -38.60 -26.66
N GLU A 72 31.55 -39.28 -26.45
CA GLU A 72 31.20 -39.84 -25.15
C GLU A 72 30.21 -40.99 -25.26
N ARG A 73 30.30 -41.90 -24.29
CA ARG A 73 29.35 -42.97 -24.07
C ARG A 73 28.95 -43.01 -22.61
N ALA A 74 27.65 -42.98 -22.36
CA ALA A 74 27.10 -43.05 -21.01
C ALA A 74 26.09 -44.20 -20.90
N ARG A 75 25.86 -44.65 -19.68
CA ARG A 75 24.85 -45.67 -19.37
C ARG A 75 23.93 -45.12 -18.30
N VAL A 76 22.64 -45.10 -18.60
CA VAL A 76 21.58 -44.68 -17.67
C VAL A 76 20.55 -45.78 -17.50
N TYR A 77 19.77 -45.67 -16.43
CA TYR A 77 18.69 -46.59 -16.11
C TYR A 77 17.39 -45.81 -16.00
N THR A 78 16.30 -46.42 -16.47
CA THR A 78 14.98 -45.78 -16.39
C THR A 78 14.40 -45.80 -14.97
N ASP A 79 13.71 -44.73 -14.62
CA ASP A 79 12.97 -44.57 -13.36
C ASP A 79 11.66 -45.38 -13.34
N PHE A 80 10.85 -45.20 -12.30
CA PHE A 80 9.55 -45.87 -12.13
C PHE A 80 8.49 -45.51 -13.17
N ASN A 81 8.71 -44.44 -13.95
CA ASN A 81 7.82 -44.01 -15.03
C ASN A 81 8.41 -44.32 -16.42
N GLY A 82 9.53 -45.06 -16.49
CA GLY A 82 10.27 -45.36 -17.71
C GLY A 82 11.11 -44.18 -18.23
N GLY A 83 11.20 -43.08 -17.48
CA GLY A 83 11.97 -41.90 -17.84
C GLY A 83 13.45 -42.06 -17.52
N PHE A 84 14.31 -41.35 -18.26
CA PHE A 84 15.73 -41.22 -17.94
C PHE A 84 16.21 -39.81 -18.28
N SER A 85 17.24 -39.36 -17.58
CA SER A 85 17.93 -38.11 -17.89
C SER A 85 19.44 -38.27 -17.72
N TRP A 86 20.19 -37.47 -18.46
CA TRP A 86 21.64 -37.42 -18.42
C TRP A 86 22.11 -36.06 -18.89
N SER A 87 23.25 -35.59 -18.36
CA SER A 87 23.83 -34.32 -18.79
C SER A 87 25.35 -34.38 -18.77
N THR A 88 25.96 -33.53 -19.59
CA THR A 88 27.41 -33.37 -19.66
C THR A 88 27.74 -31.98 -20.19
N GLU A 89 28.90 -31.45 -19.82
CA GLU A 89 29.37 -30.17 -20.36
C GLU A 89 30.32 -30.39 -21.55
N ARG A 90 30.15 -29.61 -22.62
CA ARG A 90 30.93 -29.74 -23.85
C ARG A 90 31.26 -28.38 -24.46
N ALA A 91 32.28 -28.38 -25.32
CA ALA A 91 32.62 -27.21 -26.11
C ALA A 91 31.42 -26.78 -26.98
N PRO A 92 31.24 -25.48 -27.25
CA PRO A 92 30.21 -25.01 -28.17
C PRO A 92 30.26 -25.73 -29.53
N GLY A 93 29.10 -26.12 -30.04
CA GLY A 93 29.00 -26.95 -31.25
C GLY A 93 27.67 -27.65 -31.40
N VAL A 94 27.51 -28.42 -32.48
CA VAL A 94 26.33 -29.26 -32.71
C VAL A 94 26.65 -30.69 -32.33
N TYR A 95 25.79 -31.29 -31.49
CA TYR A 95 25.94 -32.66 -31.02
C TYR A 95 24.71 -33.48 -31.39
N SER A 96 24.96 -34.74 -31.71
CA SER A 96 23.95 -35.75 -31.96
C SER A 96 24.02 -36.82 -30.87
N VAL A 97 22.89 -37.07 -30.22
CA VAL A 97 22.76 -38.10 -29.19
C VAL A 97 21.94 -39.25 -29.74
N GLU A 98 22.46 -40.46 -29.63
CA GLU A 98 21.76 -41.70 -29.94
C GLU A 98 21.56 -42.48 -28.64
N ALA A 99 20.32 -42.83 -28.34
CA ALA A 99 19.97 -43.67 -27.21
C ALA A 99 19.54 -45.04 -27.70
N GLY A 100 20.05 -46.10 -27.07
CA GLY A 100 19.77 -47.48 -27.43
C GLY A 100 19.42 -48.35 -26.23
N HIS A 101 18.33 -49.09 -26.34
CA HIS A 101 17.98 -50.21 -25.48
C HIS A 101 18.22 -51.52 -26.24
N ALA A 102 19.14 -52.35 -25.73
CA ALA A 102 19.56 -53.58 -26.40
C ALA A 102 18.50 -54.70 -26.45
N GLY A 103 17.31 -54.47 -25.90
CA GLY A 103 16.25 -55.47 -25.80
C GLY A 103 16.55 -56.54 -24.74
N SER A 104 15.65 -57.51 -24.62
CA SER A 104 15.83 -58.71 -23.79
C SER A 104 15.14 -59.91 -24.44
N GLU A 105 15.12 -61.06 -23.79
CA GLU A 105 14.35 -62.21 -24.26
C GLU A 105 12.86 -61.86 -24.48
N HIS A 106 12.33 -60.95 -23.66
CA HIS A 106 10.91 -60.57 -23.62
C HIS A 106 10.61 -59.19 -24.21
N LEU A 107 11.62 -58.38 -24.58
CA LEU A 107 11.42 -57.01 -25.08
C LEU A 107 12.24 -56.76 -26.35
N SER A 108 11.65 -56.06 -27.32
CA SER A 108 12.36 -55.66 -28.54
C SER A 108 13.48 -54.66 -28.28
N VAL A 109 14.44 -54.59 -29.21
CA VAL A 109 15.43 -53.52 -29.27
C VAL A 109 14.72 -52.20 -29.58
N ALA A 110 15.16 -51.10 -28.98
CA ALA A 110 14.65 -49.76 -29.26
C ALA A 110 15.81 -48.76 -29.38
N SER A 111 15.69 -47.80 -30.29
CA SER A 111 16.70 -46.75 -30.45
C SER A 111 16.07 -45.45 -30.91
N ALA A 112 16.58 -44.32 -30.44
CA ALA A 112 16.17 -43.00 -30.92
C ALA A 112 17.37 -42.06 -31.02
N ARG A 113 17.21 -41.00 -31.80
CA ARG A 113 18.26 -40.02 -32.06
C ARG A 113 17.70 -38.60 -31.96
N ALA A 114 18.46 -37.73 -31.30
CA ALA A 114 18.16 -36.32 -31.16
C ALA A 114 19.44 -35.50 -31.38
N SER A 115 19.29 -34.21 -31.63
CA SER A 115 20.43 -33.29 -31.79
C SER A 115 20.21 -32.01 -31.02
N ALA A 116 21.27 -31.47 -30.44
CA ALA A 116 21.27 -30.20 -29.74
C ALA A 116 22.42 -29.33 -30.22
N ARG A 117 22.23 -28.01 -30.15
CA ARG A 117 23.27 -27.01 -30.39
C ARG A 117 23.65 -26.37 -29.07
N LEU A 118 24.94 -26.36 -28.76
CA LEU A 118 25.52 -25.71 -27.59
C LEU A 118 26.13 -24.37 -28.02
N VAL A 119 25.82 -23.32 -27.27
CA VAL A 119 26.24 -21.93 -27.51
C VAL A 119 26.81 -21.41 -26.20
N PRO A 120 27.93 -20.67 -26.20
CA PRO A 120 28.42 -20.05 -24.98
C PRO A 120 27.43 -18.97 -24.54
N GLU A 121 26.75 -19.22 -23.44
CA GLU A 121 25.80 -18.31 -22.80
C GLU A 121 26.13 -18.24 -21.31
N GLU A 122 25.80 -17.10 -20.69
CA GLU A 122 26.01 -16.91 -19.26
C GLU A 122 25.02 -17.77 -18.47
N VAL A 123 25.53 -18.43 -17.43
CA VAL A 123 24.72 -19.20 -16.49
C VAL A 123 24.22 -18.28 -15.38
N GLU A 124 22.91 -18.17 -15.22
CA GLU A 124 22.27 -17.51 -14.09
C GLU A 124 22.08 -18.50 -12.94
N LEU A 125 22.55 -18.15 -11.74
CA LEU A 125 22.23 -18.86 -10.50
C LEU A 125 21.23 -18.06 -9.67
N ARG A 126 20.10 -18.68 -9.33
CA ARG A 126 19.08 -18.15 -8.43
C ARG A 126 19.06 -18.98 -7.16
N VAL A 127 19.25 -18.29 -6.03
CA VAL A 127 19.22 -18.85 -4.69
C VAL A 127 18.11 -18.17 -3.91
N GLN A 128 17.16 -18.97 -3.44
CA GLN A 128 16.14 -18.57 -2.48
C GLN A 128 16.46 -19.21 -1.13
N ALA A 129 16.80 -18.37 -0.15
CA ALA A 129 17.17 -18.80 1.19
C ALA A 129 16.37 -17.99 2.21
N PRO A 130 16.00 -18.57 3.37
CA PRO A 130 15.36 -17.81 4.44
C PRO A 130 16.32 -16.72 4.93
N ALA A 131 15.80 -15.52 5.18
CA ALA A 131 16.58 -14.43 5.75
C ALA A 131 16.78 -14.63 7.26
N PHE A 132 15.76 -15.17 7.94
CA PHE A 132 15.79 -15.43 9.38
C PHE A 132 15.37 -16.86 9.75
N VAL A 133 16.14 -17.50 10.63
CA VAL A 133 15.89 -18.86 11.14
C VAL A 133 15.80 -18.82 12.66
N LEU A 134 14.69 -19.29 13.21
CA LEU A 134 14.47 -19.39 14.65
C LEU A 134 14.99 -20.72 15.19
N GLY A 135 15.98 -20.65 16.09
CA GLY A 135 16.54 -21.81 16.77
C GLY A 135 17.19 -22.80 15.80
N GLY A 136 16.85 -24.08 15.96
CA GLY A 136 17.31 -25.19 15.11
C GLY A 136 16.31 -25.61 14.03
N ALA A 137 15.43 -24.71 13.60
CA ALA A 137 14.44 -25.02 12.57
C ALA A 137 15.11 -25.38 11.23
N PRO A 138 14.47 -26.25 10.41
CA PRO A 138 14.90 -26.49 9.03
C PRO A 138 14.94 -25.18 8.24
N ALA A 139 16.04 -24.95 7.53
CA ALA A 139 16.34 -23.82 6.67
C ALA A 139 16.65 -24.32 5.25
N PRO A 140 15.62 -24.78 4.50
CA PRO A 140 15.81 -25.23 3.14
C PRO A 140 16.16 -24.04 2.23
N VAL A 141 17.09 -24.27 1.32
CA VAL A 141 17.50 -23.33 0.29
C VAL A 141 17.24 -23.95 -1.06
N GLU A 142 16.49 -23.23 -1.89
CA GLU A 142 16.20 -23.62 -3.25
C GLU A 142 17.20 -22.97 -4.21
N LEU A 143 17.78 -23.80 -5.07
CA LEU A 143 18.79 -23.43 -6.05
C LEU A 143 18.23 -23.69 -7.44
N GLN A 144 18.40 -22.72 -8.34
CA GLN A 144 18.09 -22.88 -9.76
C GLN A 144 19.23 -22.29 -10.61
N ALA A 145 19.88 -23.13 -11.39
CA ALA A 145 20.83 -22.71 -12.41
C ALA A 145 20.19 -22.81 -13.80
N SER A 146 20.31 -21.76 -14.61
CA SER A 146 19.77 -21.74 -15.97
C SER A 146 20.64 -20.95 -16.94
N SER A 147 20.64 -21.36 -18.20
CA SER A 147 21.27 -20.65 -19.32
C SER A 147 20.23 -20.51 -20.43
N GLY A 148 19.96 -19.29 -20.89
CA GLY A 148 18.96 -19.05 -21.94
C GLY A 148 17.54 -19.53 -21.58
N GLY A 149 17.21 -19.58 -20.28
CA GLY A 149 15.94 -20.10 -19.77
C GLY A 149 15.85 -21.63 -19.67
N ILE A 150 16.92 -22.36 -20.00
CA ILE A 150 17.00 -23.82 -19.89
C ILE A 150 17.82 -24.18 -18.65
N GLY A 151 17.35 -25.15 -17.87
CA GLY A 151 18.02 -25.61 -16.66
C GLY A 151 19.40 -26.22 -16.92
N VAL A 152 20.36 -25.92 -16.05
CA VAL A 152 21.74 -26.41 -16.13
C VAL A 152 22.00 -27.43 -15.03
N ALA A 153 22.14 -28.69 -15.40
CA ALA A 153 22.55 -29.75 -14.48
C ALA A 153 24.05 -29.64 -14.19
N THR A 154 24.39 -29.27 -12.96
CA THR A 154 25.77 -29.06 -12.49
C THR A 154 25.83 -29.18 -10.96
N TYR A 155 27.02 -29.07 -10.38
CA TYR A 155 27.20 -28.99 -8.93
C TYR A 155 27.27 -27.52 -8.47
N VAL A 156 26.62 -27.24 -7.34
CA VAL A 156 26.75 -25.97 -6.61
C VAL A 156 27.49 -26.24 -5.30
N SER A 157 28.68 -25.67 -5.17
CA SER A 157 29.46 -25.66 -3.93
C SER A 157 28.92 -24.57 -3.01
N VAL A 158 28.73 -24.89 -1.73
CA VAL A 158 28.26 -23.95 -0.71
C VAL A 158 29.37 -23.68 0.29
N TYR A 159 29.72 -22.40 0.42
CA TYR A 159 30.76 -21.93 1.33
C TYR A 159 30.16 -21.05 2.43
N ARG A 160 30.70 -21.14 3.65
CA ARG A 160 30.41 -20.22 4.75
C ARG A 160 31.73 -19.60 5.21
N ALA A 161 31.87 -18.29 5.10
CA ALA A 161 33.13 -17.59 5.42
C ALA A 161 34.36 -18.22 4.72
N ARG A 162 34.22 -18.58 3.43
CA ARG A 162 35.22 -19.26 2.58
C ARG A 162 35.58 -20.70 2.96
N GLU A 163 34.87 -21.31 3.91
CA GLU A 163 34.98 -22.74 4.23
C GLU A 163 33.90 -23.51 3.47
N ALA A 164 34.27 -24.54 2.71
CA ALA A 164 33.30 -25.40 2.02
C ALA A 164 32.52 -26.22 3.06
N VAL A 165 31.20 -26.02 3.10
CA VAL A 165 30.32 -26.67 4.09
C VAL A 165 29.45 -27.76 3.46
N ALA A 166 29.08 -27.61 2.18
CA ALA A 166 28.25 -28.57 1.48
C ALA A 166 28.36 -28.44 -0.04
N ALA A 167 27.78 -29.40 -0.77
CA ALA A 167 27.63 -29.35 -2.22
C ALA A 167 26.27 -29.95 -2.62
N VAL A 168 25.68 -29.43 -3.69
CA VAL A 168 24.38 -29.86 -4.22
C VAL A 168 24.51 -30.22 -5.68
N GLU A 169 24.05 -31.40 -6.05
CA GLU A 169 23.87 -31.78 -7.46
C GLU A 169 22.51 -31.26 -7.94
N LEU A 170 22.52 -30.42 -8.98
CA LEU A 170 21.29 -29.93 -9.60
C LEU A 170 20.75 -30.97 -10.60
N ASP A 171 19.43 -31.10 -10.63
CA ASP A 171 18.74 -32.01 -11.54
C ASP A 171 18.85 -31.57 -13.01
N ALA A 172 18.25 -32.34 -13.92
CA ALA A 172 18.19 -32.03 -15.36
C ALA A 172 17.49 -30.69 -15.69
N TYR A 173 16.75 -30.11 -14.75
CA TYR A 173 16.12 -28.79 -14.84
C TYR A 173 16.92 -27.70 -14.12
N GLY A 174 18.14 -28.02 -13.68
CA GLY A 174 19.01 -27.12 -12.93
C GLY A 174 18.48 -26.79 -11.54
N ARG A 175 17.61 -27.62 -10.96
CA ARG A 175 17.00 -27.39 -9.65
C ARG A 175 17.65 -28.27 -8.59
N GLY A 176 17.82 -27.72 -7.39
CA GLY A 176 18.29 -28.46 -6.24
C GLY A 176 17.86 -27.81 -4.93
N THR A 177 17.89 -28.58 -3.85
CA THR A 177 17.55 -28.09 -2.51
C THR A 177 18.63 -28.52 -1.54
N ILE A 178 18.98 -27.63 -0.61
CA ILE A 178 19.93 -27.91 0.46
C ILE A 178 19.42 -27.38 1.80
N GLU A 179 19.66 -28.18 2.85
CA GLU A 179 19.31 -27.84 4.22
C GLU A 179 20.47 -27.11 4.90
N LEU A 180 20.30 -25.83 5.24
CA LEU A 180 21.36 -25.03 5.85
C LEU A 180 21.44 -25.15 7.38
N ALA A 181 20.40 -25.65 8.06
CA ALA A 181 20.34 -25.67 9.52
C ALA A 181 21.59 -26.27 10.22
N PRO A 182 22.21 -27.36 9.73
CA PRO A 182 23.44 -27.93 10.33
C PRO A 182 24.64 -26.98 10.30
N PHE A 183 24.65 -26.02 9.38
CA PHE A 183 25.77 -25.10 9.13
C PHE A 183 25.53 -23.70 9.70
N LEU A 184 24.35 -23.42 10.26
CA LEU A 184 24.04 -22.13 10.87
C LEU A 184 24.65 -22.00 12.26
N LYS A 185 25.49 -20.99 12.45
CA LYS A 185 25.92 -20.52 13.78
C LYS A 185 24.95 -19.45 14.27
N GLN A 186 24.87 -19.26 15.58
CA GLN A 186 24.09 -18.15 16.16
C GLN A 186 24.59 -16.80 15.59
N GLY A 187 23.65 -15.93 15.19
CA GLY A 187 23.92 -14.64 14.56
C GLY A 187 23.90 -14.68 13.03
N ASP A 188 24.61 -13.74 12.41
CA ASP A 188 24.61 -13.59 10.95
C ASP A 188 25.58 -14.57 10.28
N ASN A 189 25.05 -15.33 9.32
CA ASN A 189 25.82 -16.26 8.51
C ASN A 189 25.77 -15.78 7.06
N ARG A 190 26.94 -15.57 6.45
CA ARG A 190 27.05 -15.33 5.02
C ARG A 190 27.38 -16.64 4.32
N PHE A 191 26.52 -17.05 3.40
CA PHE A 191 26.71 -18.19 2.52
C PHE A 191 26.99 -17.72 1.10
N ASP A 192 27.96 -18.36 0.48
CA ASP A 192 28.36 -18.16 -0.91
C ASP A 192 28.04 -19.44 -1.68
N PHE A 193 27.22 -19.33 -2.70
CA PHE A 193 26.82 -20.42 -3.59
C PHE A 193 27.58 -20.25 -4.89
N VAL A 194 28.36 -21.26 -5.27
CA VAL A 194 29.29 -21.18 -6.40
C VAL A 194 29.04 -22.35 -7.34
N VAL A 195 28.78 -22.03 -8.60
CA VAL A 195 28.98 -22.99 -9.70
C VAL A 195 30.42 -22.86 -10.13
N GLU A 196 31.22 -23.90 -9.85
CA GLU A 196 32.65 -23.92 -10.17
C GLU A 196 32.90 -23.64 -11.66
N PRO A 197 34.01 -22.97 -12.02
CA PRO A 197 34.35 -22.69 -13.40
C PRO A 197 34.63 -23.99 -14.17
N SER A 198 34.43 -23.93 -15.48
CA SER A 198 34.81 -25.01 -16.40
C SER A 198 35.69 -24.46 -17.53
N PRO A 199 36.23 -25.31 -18.42
CA PRO A 199 36.91 -24.84 -19.63
C PRO A 199 36.02 -23.99 -20.56
N TYR A 200 34.70 -23.99 -20.38
CA TYR A 200 33.74 -23.38 -21.30
C TYR A 200 32.81 -22.36 -20.62
N ARG A 201 32.79 -22.27 -19.29
CA ARG A 201 32.03 -21.30 -18.52
C ARG A 201 32.88 -20.70 -17.42
N ASP A 202 32.65 -19.42 -17.13
CA ASP A 202 33.21 -18.77 -15.97
C ASP A 202 32.51 -19.22 -14.67
N GLU A 203 33.15 -18.95 -13.54
CA GLU A 203 32.57 -19.18 -12.22
C GLU A 203 31.33 -18.29 -12.03
N VAL A 204 30.25 -18.87 -11.49
CA VAL A 204 29.04 -18.12 -11.12
C VAL A 204 28.89 -18.13 -9.62
N HIS A 205 28.81 -16.94 -9.02
CA HIS A 205 28.75 -16.76 -7.58
C HIS A 205 27.51 -15.97 -7.16
N GLN A 206 26.87 -16.42 -6.08
CA GLN A 206 25.78 -15.69 -5.43
C GLN A 206 25.91 -15.77 -3.92
N SER A 207 25.87 -14.62 -3.24
CA SER A 207 25.85 -14.55 -1.78
C SER A 207 24.43 -14.39 -1.22
N ARG A 208 24.17 -15.02 -0.08
CA ARG A 208 23.00 -14.79 0.78
C ARG A 208 23.41 -14.67 2.23
N SER A 209 22.69 -13.82 2.97
CA SER A 209 22.86 -13.67 4.41
C SER A 209 21.67 -14.33 5.10
N VAL A 210 21.94 -15.18 6.08
CA VAL A 210 20.95 -15.88 6.89
C VAL A 210 21.27 -15.62 8.36
N ARG A 211 20.35 -14.99 9.08
CA ARG A 211 20.50 -14.74 10.52
C ARG A 211 19.80 -15.84 11.30
N ARG A 212 20.50 -16.41 12.28
CA ARG A 212 19.95 -17.38 13.23
C ARG A 212 19.83 -16.75 14.61
N GLY A 213 18.60 -16.65 15.13
CA GLY A 213 18.32 -16.24 16.50
C GLY A 213 17.82 -17.42 17.32
N ASP A 214 18.45 -17.71 18.46
CA ASP A 214 18.03 -18.82 19.33
C ASP A 214 17.04 -18.34 20.42
N SER A 215 17.19 -17.10 20.89
CA SER A 215 16.35 -16.45 21.89
C SER A 215 15.75 -15.17 21.33
N VAL A 216 14.53 -15.26 20.79
CA VAL A 216 13.81 -14.11 20.24
C VAL A 216 12.77 -13.63 21.25
N ALA A 217 12.80 -12.34 21.56
CA ALA A 217 11.81 -11.65 22.37
C ALA A 217 10.89 -10.84 21.46
N VAL A 218 9.59 -11.06 21.62
CA VAL A 218 8.55 -10.25 20.99
C VAL A 218 7.90 -9.40 22.07
N THR A 219 8.05 -8.09 21.95
CA THR A 219 7.43 -7.10 22.83
C THR A 219 6.44 -6.28 22.03
N GLY A 220 5.33 -5.89 22.62
CA GLY A 220 4.34 -5.06 21.96
C GLY A 220 3.77 -4.02 22.91
N GLN A 221 3.28 -2.94 22.34
CA GLN A 221 2.66 -1.84 23.06
C GLN A 221 1.45 -1.34 22.28
N VAL A 222 0.44 -0.90 23.03
CA VAL A 222 -0.80 -0.40 22.48
C VAL A 222 -0.95 1.06 22.91
N GLU A 223 -0.91 1.97 21.95
CA GLU A 223 -1.04 3.40 22.22
C GLU A 223 -2.30 3.94 21.55
N GLN A 224 -3.12 4.67 22.32
CA GLN A 224 -4.21 5.45 21.74
C GLN A 224 -3.62 6.66 21.04
N VAL A 225 -3.75 6.68 19.71
CA VAL A 225 -3.18 7.73 18.88
C VAL A 225 -4.23 8.32 17.95
N PHE A 226 -3.94 9.53 17.51
CA PHE A 226 -4.70 10.21 16.48
C PHE A 226 -3.86 10.21 15.21
N LEU A 227 -4.00 9.16 14.41
CA LEU A 227 -3.32 9.01 13.12
C LEU A 227 -4.33 9.18 11.99
N ARG A 228 -3.94 9.91 10.94
CA ARG A 228 -4.78 10.14 9.73
C ARG A 228 -6.21 10.54 10.08
N LEU A 229 -6.36 11.30 11.17
CA LEU A 229 -7.63 11.95 11.56
C LEU A 229 -8.71 10.99 12.04
N GLN A 230 -8.34 9.72 12.23
CA GLN A 230 -9.15 8.71 12.86
C GLN A 230 -8.70 8.55 14.31
N ARG A 231 -9.67 8.44 15.23
CA ARG A 231 -9.37 7.94 16.57
C ARG A 231 -9.10 6.46 16.43
N GLY A 232 -7.98 6.03 16.95
CA GLY A 232 -7.64 4.63 16.87
C GLY A 232 -6.56 4.26 17.84
N VAL A 233 -6.10 3.05 17.63
CA VAL A 233 -5.10 2.41 18.44
C VAL A 233 -3.97 2.01 17.51
N GLU A 234 -2.78 2.54 17.78
CA GLU A 234 -1.55 2.08 17.13
C GLU A 234 -0.99 0.95 17.97
N ILE A 235 -0.84 -0.19 17.30
CA ILE A 235 -0.30 -1.40 17.88
C ILE A 235 1.12 -1.50 17.35
N GLY A 236 2.09 -1.27 18.24
CA GLY A 236 3.50 -1.43 17.94
C GLY A 236 3.98 -2.80 18.41
N ILE A 237 4.80 -3.47 17.62
CA ILE A 237 5.56 -4.64 18.03
C ILE A 237 7.05 -4.39 17.77
N GLU A 238 7.90 -4.90 18.64
CA GLU A 238 9.35 -4.93 18.50
C GLU A 238 9.83 -6.36 18.72
N VAL A 239 10.46 -6.91 17.69
CA VAL A 239 11.05 -8.25 17.65
C VAL A 239 12.56 -8.12 17.71
N SER A 240 13.16 -8.68 18.75
CA SER A 240 14.61 -8.62 18.96
C SER A 240 15.17 -9.99 19.33
N ASP A 241 16.39 -10.26 18.87
CA ASP A 241 17.19 -11.41 19.31
C ASP A 241 18.42 -10.93 20.11
N GLU A 242 19.40 -11.79 20.34
CA GLU A 242 20.61 -11.45 21.10
C GLU A 242 21.50 -10.37 20.44
N ARG A 243 21.28 -10.04 19.17
CA ARG A 243 21.99 -9.01 18.41
C ARG A 243 21.16 -7.75 18.16
N GLY A 244 19.90 -7.72 18.60
CA GLY A 244 18.98 -6.58 18.46
C GLY A 244 17.83 -6.88 17.49
N GLY A 245 17.27 -5.82 16.88
CA GLY A 245 16.09 -5.92 16.00
C GLY A 245 16.22 -6.93 14.86
N VAL A 246 15.13 -7.65 14.56
CA VAL A 246 15.05 -8.64 13.48
C VAL A 246 14.14 -8.14 12.35
N PRO A 247 14.70 -7.79 11.17
CA PRO A 247 13.92 -7.23 10.07
C PRO A 247 13.18 -8.28 9.23
N ASP A 248 12.29 -7.78 8.38
CA ASP A 248 11.60 -8.50 7.30
C ASP A 248 10.74 -9.69 7.76
N LEU A 249 10.36 -9.73 9.04
CA LEU A 249 9.44 -10.74 9.57
C LEU A 249 8.01 -10.32 9.33
N ARG A 250 7.18 -11.24 8.82
CA ARG A 250 5.75 -11.00 8.69
C ARG A 250 5.08 -11.01 10.06
N VAL A 251 4.26 -10.00 10.33
CA VAL A 251 3.47 -9.86 11.55
C VAL A 251 1.99 -9.84 11.17
N VAL A 252 1.18 -10.63 11.86
CA VAL A 252 -0.28 -10.63 11.75
C VAL A 252 -0.84 -10.21 13.10
N TRP A 253 -1.59 -9.10 13.13
CA TRP A 253 -2.33 -8.68 14.31
C TRP A 253 -3.78 -9.08 14.19
N GLU A 254 -4.29 -9.70 15.24
CA GLU A 254 -5.69 -10.05 15.39
C GLU A 254 -6.33 -9.15 16.44
N VAL A 255 -7.36 -8.41 16.05
CA VAL A 255 -8.04 -7.44 16.91
C VAL A 255 -9.45 -7.94 17.19
N ARG A 256 -9.73 -8.16 18.48
CA ARG A 256 -11.01 -8.66 18.98
C ARG A 256 -11.75 -7.57 19.75
N HIS A 257 -13.06 -7.53 19.58
CA HIS A 257 -14.00 -6.71 20.35
C HIS A 257 -15.03 -7.63 20.99
N ASP A 258 -15.13 -7.59 22.32
CA ASP A 258 -16.01 -8.45 23.12
C ASP A 258 -15.88 -9.96 22.81
N GLY A 259 -14.68 -10.37 22.37
CA GLY A 259 -14.35 -11.75 22.03
C GLY A 259 -14.55 -12.14 20.56
N GLU A 260 -15.12 -11.25 19.73
CA GLU A 260 -15.26 -11.47 18.29
C GLU A 260 -14.11 -10.81 17.52
N VAL A 261 -13.57 -11.49 16.50
CA VAL A 261 -12.52 -10.94 15.63
C VAL A 261 -13.14 -9.89 14.73
N VAL A 262 -12.76 -8.63 14.93
CA VAL A 262 -13.29 -7.51 14.16
C VAL A 262 -12.38 -7.17 12.99
N ARG A 263 -11.06 -7.31 13.18
CA ARG A 263 -10.08 -6.93 12.17
C ARG A 263 -8.80 -7.75 12.27
N GLU A 264 -8.25 -8.07 11.11
CA GLU A 264 -6.92 -8.64 10.96
C GLU A 264 -6.07 -7.62 10.20
N LEU A 265 -4.83 -7.42 10.65
CA LEU A 265 -3.86 -6.52 10.02
C LEU A 265 -2.59 -7.31 9.73
N GLU A 266 -1.97 -7.04 8.58
CA GLU A 266 -0.67 -7.60 8.23
C GLU A 266 0.38 -6.49 8.15
N GLY A 267 1.62 -6.82 8.48
CA GLY A 267 2.77 -5.93 8.37
C GLY A 267 4.09 -6.68 8.33
N MET A 268 5.18 -5.93 8.16
CA MET A 268 6.55 -6.46 8.19
C MET A 268 7.40 -5.68 9.18
N THR A 269 8.36 -6.34 9.83
CA THR A 269 9.31 -5.67 10.71
C THR A 269 10.36 -4.88 9.91
N ASP A 270 10.67 -3.68 10.38
CA ASP A 270 11.71 -2.82 9.81
C ASP A 270 13.14 -3.25 10.22
N ALA A 271 14.16 -2.49 9.79
CA ALA A 271 15.56 -2.72 10.15
C ALA A 271 15.83 -2.76 11.67
N ALA A 272 14.99 -2.11 12.48
CA ALA A 272 15.07 -2.11 13.94
C ALA A 272 14.21 -3.21 14.59
N GLY A 273 13.60 -4.09 13.79
CA GLY A 273 12.72 -5.15 14.25
C GLY A 273 11.32 -4.68 14.63
N ARG A 274 10.91 -3.48 14.20
CA ARG A 274 9.64 -2.88 14.59
C ARG A 274 8.59 -3.01 13.50
N ALA A 275 7.38 -3.36 13.87
CA ALA A 275 6.22 -3.29 12.98
C ALA A 275 5.08 -2.56 13.68
N ARG A 276 4.26 -1.83 12.90
CA ARG A 276 3.16 -1.04 13.45
C ARG A 276 1.89 -1.26 12.63
N GLY A 277 0.78 -1.46 13.33
CA GLY A 277 -0.55 -1.51 12.76
C GLY A 277 -1.43 -0.42 13.37
N PHE A 278 -2.37 0.11 12.59
CA PHE A 278 -3.34 1.09 13.09
C PHE A 278 -4.76 0.54 12.94
N VAL A 279 -5.51 0.57 14.03
CA VAL A 279 -6.92 0.19 14.07
C VAL A 279 -7.76 1.41 14.38
N GLU A 280 -8.64 1.77 13.46
CA GLU A 280 -9.68 2.77 13.75
C GLU A 280 -10.65 2.22 14.79
N VAL A 281 -10.82 2.98 15.88
CA VAL A 281 -11.82 2.71 16.92
C VAL A 281 -12.85 3.83 16.81
N ALA A 282 -13.94 3.57 16.09
CA ALA A 282 -15.04 4.52 15.99
C ALA A 282 -15.57 4.78 17.40
N GLY A 283 -15.81 6.06 17.74
CA GLY A 283 -16.17 6.49 19.10
C GLY A 283 -17.49 5.96 19.66
N ALA A 284 -18.12 4.97 19.01
CA ALA A 284 -19.36 4.31 19.39
C ALA A 284 -19.20 2.83 19.81
N ASP A 285 -18.02 2.22 19.60
CA ASP A 285 -17.81 0.80 19.91
C ASP A 285 -17.34 0.63 21.37
N GLU A 286 -18.32 0.76 22.27
CA GLU A 286 -18.17 0.44 23.70
C GLU A 286 -17.96 -1.07 23.88
N GLY A 287 -16.92 -1.46 24.62
CA GLY A 287 -16.64 -2.87 24.90
C GLY A 287 -15.20 -3.13 25.29
N ARG A 288 -14.88 -4.42 25.49
CA ARG A 288 -13.53 -4.89 25.78
C ARG A 288 -12.81 -5.16 24.47
N TRP A 289 -11.70 -4.46 24.26
CA TRP A 289 -10.83 -4.68 23.13
C TRP A 289 -9.62 -5.52 23.55
N GLU A 290 -9.24 -6.45 22.70
CA GLU A 290 -8.06 -7.30 22.84
C GLU A 290 -7.32 -7.33 21.51
N VAL A 291 -6.02 -7.10 21.54
CA VAL A 291 -5.17 -7.30 20.37
C VAL A 291 -4.20 -8.42 20.66
N SER A 292 -4.00 -9.36 19.76
CA SER A 292 -2.88 -10.30 19.80
C SER A 292 -2.08 -10.20 18.51
N ALA A 293 -0.82 -10.61 18.53
CA ALA A 293 0.00 -10.64 17.32
C ALA A 293 0.74 -11.96 17.18
N GLU A 294 0.87 -12.44 15.96
CA GLU A 294 1.72 -13.56 15.59
C GLU A 294 2.79 -13.10 14.61
N VAL A 295 4.04 -13.43 14.92
CA VAL A 295 5.22 -13.13 14.09
C VAL A 295 5.67 -14.43 13.43
N PHE A 296 5.79 -14.41 12.10
CA PHE A 296 6.13 -15.56 11.28
C PHE A 296 7.58 -15.44 10.80
N PRO A 297 8.53 -16.19 11.39
CA PRO A 297 9.87 -16.31 10.82
C PRO A 297 9.83 -17.12 9.52
N ASP A 298 10.77 -16.86 8.60
CA ASP A 298 10.88 -17.62 7.34
C ASP A 298 11.07 -19.12 7.58
N ALA A 299 11.79 -19.45 8.65
CA ALA A 299 12.01 -20.81 9.12
C ALA A 299 11.85 -20.88 10.65
N GLY A 300 10.82 -21.60 11.10
CA GLY A 300 10.58 -21.85 12.52
C GLY A 300 9.11 -21.83 12.91
N ALA A 301 8.85 -22.01 14.20
CA ALA A 301 7.51 -21.87 14.75
C ALA A 301 7.13 -20.37 14.84
N PRO A 302 5.86 -20.01 14.61
CA PRO A 302 5.38 -18.65 14.86
C PRO A 302 5.59 -18.24 16.33
N LEU A 303 5.94 -16.98 16.54
CA LEU A 303 6.08 -16.38 17.85
C LEU A 303 4.84 -15.56 18.16
N SER A 304 4.18 -15.82 19.29
CA SER A 304 2.99 -15.08 19.68
C SER A 304 3.31 -14.00 20.72
N TRP A 305 2.76 -12.81 20.49
CA TRP A 305 2.60 -11.79 21.50
C TRP A 305 1.15 -11.81 21.96
N PRO A 306 0.88 -12.18 23.23
CA PRO A 306 -0.46 -12.40 23.73
C PRO A 306 -1.28 -11.11 23.84
N GLY A 307 -0.64 -9.94 23.67
CA GLY A 307 -1.37 -8.68 23.55
C GLY A 307 -1.48 -7.82 24.78
N GLU A 308 -2.28 -6.77 24.62
CA GLU A 308 -2.81 -5.94 25.70
C GLU A 308 -4.33 -5.88 25.58
N ARG A 309 -5.02 -5.82 26.74
CA ARG A 309 -6.47 -5.68 26.81
C ARG A 309 -6.81 -4.30 27.34
N TRP A 310 -7.72 -3.60 26.67
CA TRP A 310 -8.19 -2.30 27.14
C TRP A 310 -9.72 -2.23 27.08
N ASP A 311 -10.30 -1.62 28.11
CA ASP A 311 -11.73 -1.36 28.16
C ASP A 311 -11.99 0.09 27.71
N VAL A 312 -12.78 0.26 26.65
CA VAL A 312 -13.25 1.59 26.23
C VAL A 312 -14.50 1.91 27.04
N LYS A 313 -14.33 2.60 28.18
CA LYS A 313 -15.46 3.09 28.98
C LYS A 313 -15.92 4.46 28.47
N PRO A 314 -17.23 4.77 28.46
CA PRO A 314 -17.70 6.11 28.17
C PRO A 314 -17.07 7.08 29.16
N ALA A 315 -16.60 8.24 28.68
CA ALA A 315 -16.11 9.31 29.53
C ALA A 315 -17.20 9.67 30.56
N PRO A 316 -17.01 9.40 31.87
CA PRO A 316 -18.12 9.45 32.84
C PRO A 316 -18.70 10.86 33.06
N TRP A 317 -18.12 11.88 32.43
CA TRP A 317 -18.30 13.29 32.78
C TRP A 317 -19.11 14.09 31.74
N GLU A 318 -19.36 13.57 30.54
CA GLU A 318 -20.07 14.36 29.50
C GLU A 318 -21.56 14.57 29.78
N ARG A 319 -22.23 13.58 30.35
CA ARG A 319 -23.66 13.68 30.73
C ARG A 319 -23.90 14.62 31.93
N PRO A 320 -23.17 14.53 33.06
CA PRO A 320 -23.37 15.46 34.16
C PRO A 320 -22.95 16.89 33.81
N VAL A 321 -21.89 17.12 33.02
CA VAL A 321 -21.47 18.48 32.63
C VAL A 321 -22.48 19.15 31.72
N ARG A 322 -23.08 18.44 30.76
CA ARG A 322 -24.21 18.97 29.97
C ARG A 322 -25.43 19.24 30.84
N GLY A 323 -25.75 18.35 31.79
CA GLY A 323 -26.81 18.55 32.77
C GLY A 323 -26.59 19.79 33.64
N LEU A 324 -25.37 20.02 34.11
CA LEU A 324 -24.98 21.16 34.94
C LEU A 324 -24.97 22.47 34.15
N ALA A 325 -24.55 22.45 32.88
CA ALA A 325 -24.63 23.61 31.99
C ALA A 325 -26.07 24.00 31.67
N VAL A 326 -26.96 23.02 31.43
CA VAL A 326 -28.39 23.25 31.22
C VAL A 326 -29.05 23.75 32.51
N LEU A 327 -28.72 23.16 33.66
CA LEU A 327 -29.24 23.59 34.96
C LEU A 327 -28.77 25.01 35.32
N ALA A 328 -27.51 25.35 35.03
CA ALA A 328 -26.96 26.68 35.21
C ALA A 328 -27.63 27.71 34.28
N ALA A 329 -27.92 27.33 33.03
CA ALA A 329 -28.66 28.18 32.09
C ALA A 329 -30.11 28.42 32.55
N VAL A 330 -30.78 27.39 33.06
CA VAL A 330 -32.15 27.48 33.60
C VAL A 330 -32.19 28.30 34.89
N LEU A 331 -31.22 28.14 35.79
CA LEU A 331 -31.09 28.95 37.01
C LEU A 331 -30.74 30.41 36.70
N ALA A 332 -29.89 30.67 35.71
CA ALA A 332 -29.60 32.03 35.24
C ALA A 332 -30.85 32.71 34.65
N LEU A 333 -31.71 31.95 33.96
CA LEU A 333 -33.02 32.40 33.44
C LEU A 333 -34.04 32.70 34.55
N LEU A 334 -34.01 31.94 35.65
CA LEU A 334 -34.93 32.11 36.79
C LEU A 334 -34.48 33.22 37.75
N TRP A 335 -33.18 33.45 37.92
CA TRP A 335 -32.63 34.43 38.88
C TRP A 335 -32.69 35.88 38.37
N PHE A 336 -32.58 36.10 37.05
CA PHE A 336 -32.66 37.44 36.46
C PHE A 336 -34.10 37.83 36.09
N GLY A 337 -34.89 38.14 37.12
CA GLY A 337 -36.26 38.61 37.00
C GLY A 337 -36.45 39.81 36.04
N ARG A 338 -37.49 39.69 35.20
CA ARG A 338 -38.32 40.66 34.43
C ARG A 338 -37.74 41.92 33.76
N GLY A 339 -36.63 42.50 34.21
CA GLY A 339 -36.03 43.70 33.60
C GLY A 339 -35.01 43.41 32.49
N ALA A 340 -34.30 42.28 32.59
CA ALA A 340 -33.28 41.88 31.62
C ALA A 340 -33.85 41.15 30.40
N LEU A 341 -35.11 40.70 30.45
CA LEU A 341 -35.73 39.96 29.34
C LEU A 341 -35.87 40.83 28.09
N LEU A 342 -36.13 42.14 28.22
CA LEU A 342 -36.29 43.02 27.05
C LEU A 342 -34.97 43.39 26.38
N SER A 343 -33.89 43.55 27.16
CA SER A 343 -32.54 43.80 26.65
C SER A 343 -31.87 42.53 26.14
N PHE A 344 -32.13 41.38 26.77
CA PHE A 344 -31.73 40.07 26.27
C PHE A 344 -32.57 39.66 25.06
N VAL A 345 -33.87 39.96 24.98
CA VAL A 345 -34.67 39.75 23.77
C VAL A 345 -34.25 40.70 22.67
N ARG A 346 -33.83 41.95 22.92
CA ARG A 346 -33.25 42.83 21.87
C ARG A 346 -31.87 42.35 21.40
N ARG A 347 -30.98 41.95 22.31
CA ARG A 347 -29.66 41.37 21.96
C ARG A 347 -29.81 40.00 21.30
N ALA A 348 -30.70 39.14 21.80
CA ALA A 348 -31.05 37.88 21.17
C ALA A 348 -31.76 38.12 19.85
N ARG A 349 -32.59 39.17 19.68
CA ARG A 349 -33.14 39.52 18.37
C ARG A 349 -32.02 39.97 17.44
N GLN A 350 -31.03 40.75 17.89
CA GLN A 350 -29.88 41.15 17.06
C GLN A 350 -28.93 39.98 16.75
N ILE A 351 -28.73 39.06 17.68
CA ILE A 351 -27.92 37.84 17.51
C ILE A 351 -28.66 36.82 16.66
N ILE A 352 -29.99 36.66 16.82
CA ILE A 352 -30.86 35.76 16.05
C ILE A 352 -31.21 36.36 14.69
N THR A 353 -31.35 37.69 14.53
CA THR A 353 -31.44 38.32 13.20
C THR A 353 -30.08 38.35 12.53
N GLY A 354 -28.98 38.40 13.29
CA GLY A 354 -27.62 38.22 12.77
C GLY A 354 -27.36 36.77 12.36
N PHE A 355 -27.82 35.79 13.14
CA PHE A 355 -27.75 34.36 12.83
C PHE A 355 -28.72 33.98 11.72
N ARG A 356 -29.96 34.49 11.71
CA ARG A 356 -30.95 34.27 10.65
C ARG A 356 -30.65 35.07 9.39
N ALA A 357 -30.02 36.23 9.45
CA ALA A 357 -29.47 36.87 8.26
C ALA A 357 -28.24 36.11 7.75
N ARG A 358 -27.39 35.54 8.64
CA ARG A 358 -26.27 34.67 8.27
C ARG A 358 -26.69 33.26 7.81
N GLU A 359 -27.84 32.75 8.23
CA GLU A 359 -28.47 31.53 7.70
C GLU A 359 -29.25 31.80 6.42
N ALA A 360 -29.92 32.95 6.31
CA ALA A 360 -30.61 33.35 5.07
C ALA A 360 -29.64 33.80 3.96
N SER A 361 -28.42 34.22 4.29
CA SER A 361 -27.32 34.41 3.32
C SER A 361 -26.41 33.19 3.17
N ARG A 362 -26.51 32.19 4.08
CA ARG A 362 -26.09 30.79 3.85
C ARG A 362 -27.23 29.93 3.28
N GLY A 363 -28.17 30.57 2.57
CA GLY A 363 -29.34 29.91 2.02
C GLY A 363 -28.98 28.93 0.92
N GLY A 364 -28.98 27.64 1.27
CA GLY A 364 -29.03 26.53 0.33
C GLY A 364 -27.73 26.21 -0.41
N GLU A 365 -27.67 24.99 -0.93
CA GLU A 365 -26.69 24.49 -1.88
C GLU A 365 -26.36 25.51 -2.99
N GLU A 366 -27.37 26.30 -3.41
CA GLU A 366 -27.28 27.36 -4.41
C GLU A 366 -26.38 28.54 -4.02
N GLY A 367 -26.39 28.98 -2.76
CA GLY A 367 -25.59 30.12 -2.29
C GLY A 367 -24.09 29.80 -2.31
N PHE A 368 -23.72 28.63 -1.80
CA PHE A 368 -22.33 28.17 -1.80
C PHE A 368 -21.84 27.82 -3.21
N ARG A 369 -22.71 27.24 -4.06
CA ARG A 369 -22.42 27.01 -5.48
C ARG A 369 -22.16 28.33 -6.23
N ALA A 370 -22.94 29.37 -5.96
CA ALA A 370 -22.73 30.68 -6.59
C ALA A 370 -21.42 31.37 -6.13
N GLU A 371 -20.97 31.13 -4.89
CA GLU A 371 -19.63 31.54 -4.44
C GLU A 371 -18.52 30.75 -5.14
N LEU A 372 -18.72 29.43 -5.30
CA LEU A 372 -17.79 28.57 -6.01
C LEU A 372 -17.62 29.00 -7.47
N ASP A 373 -18.70 29.33 -8.17
CA ASP A 373 -18.64 29.81 -9.55
C ASP A 373 -17.90 31.16 -9.67
N ARG A 374 -18.20 32.11 -8.75
CA ARG A 374 -17.63 33.46 -8.75
C ARG A 374 -16.16 33.54 -8.30
N GLY A 375 -15.69 32.55 -7.53
CA GLY A 375 -14.29 32.45 -7.08
C GLY A 375 -13.89 33.39 -5.94
N HIS A 376 -14.84 34.14 -5.37
CA HIS A 376 -14.64 35.05 -4.25
C HIS A 376 -15.82 34.96 -3.26
N GLU A 377 -15.55 35.26 -1.99
CA GLU A 377 -16.55 35.16 -0.92
C GLU A 377 -17.34 36.46 -0.79
N GLN A 378 -18.67 36.35 -0.63
CA GLN A 378 -19.51 37.49 -0.27
C GLN A 378 -19.66 37.57 1.25
N VAL A 379 -19.12 38.63 1.83
CA VAL A 379 -19.05 38.82 3.28
C VAL A 379 -20.00 39.94 3.70
N CYS A 380 -20.73 39.72 4.80
CA CYS A 380 -21.50 40.80 5.42
C CYS A 380 -20.58 41.75 6.21
N LEU A 381 -20.76 43.05 6.04
CA LEU A 381 -20.06 44.06 6.86
C LEU A 381 -20.61 44.06 8.29
N ASP A 382 -19.73 43.77 9.25
CA ASP A 382 -20.07 43.91 10.67
C ASP A 382 -19.95 45.40 11.05
N ARG A 383 -21.06 46.00 11.50
CA ARG A 383 -21.13 47.40 11.91
C ARG A 383 -20.54 47.56 13.31
N LEU A 384 -19.46 48.32 13.44
CA LEU A 384 -18.82 48.58 14.74
C LEU A 384 -19.32 49.91 15.34
N PRO A 385 -19.46 50.00 16.67
CA PRO A 385 -19.80 51.26 17.33
C PRO A 385 -18.71 52.31 17.10
N GLU A 386 -19.14 53.56 16.88
CA GLU A 386 -18.23 54.69 16.67
C GLU A 386 -17.42 54.96 17.94
N VAL A 387 -16.10 54.78 17.84
CA VAL A 387 -15.12 55.30 18.80
C VAL A 387 -14.36 56.38 18.04
N SER A 388 -14.06 57.51 18.70
CA SER A 388 -13.32 58.63 18.11
C SER A 388 -11.92 58.17 17.64
N ASP A 389 -11.85 57.65 16.42
CA ASP A 389 -10.62 57.30 15.73
C ASP A 389 -10.18 58.54 14.94
N ALA A 390 -8.96 59.04 15.19
CA ALA A 390 -8.39 60.21 14.50
C ALA A 390 -8.34 60.05 12.96
N LEU A 391 -8.42 58.81 12.46
CA LEU A 391 -8.48 58.46 11.03
C LEU A 391 -9.86 58.72 10.39
N ALA A 392 -10.94 58.78 11.18
CA ALA A 392 -12.31 59.02 10.70
C ALA A 392 -12.70 60.51 10.73
N SER A 393 -11.74 61.41 10.98
CA SER A 393 -11.96 62.86 11.19
C SER A 393 -12.48 63.61 9.96
N GLU A 394 -12.57 62.99 8.79
CA GLU A 394 -13.14 63.58 7.57
C GLU A 394 -14.51 62.96 7.28
N GLU A 395 -15.58 63.78 7.20
CA GLU A 395 -17.00 63.35 7.05
C GLU A 395 -17.29 62.41 5.86
N ARG A 396 -16.34 62.24 4.94
CA ARG A 396 -16.45 61.42 3.72
C ARG A 396 -15.63 60.14 3.74
N ARG A 397 -15.07 59.71 4.87
CA ARG A 397 -14.25 58.49 4.96
C ARG A 397 -14.88 57.41 5.83
N VAL A 398 -14.70 56.15 5.42
CA VAL A 398 -15.07 54.95 6.17
C VAL A 398 -13.81 54.18 6.52
N VAL A 399 -13.65 53.86 7.81
CA VAL A 399 -12.58 52.98 8.28
C VAL A 399 -13.01 51.53 8.10
N VAL A 400 -12.29 50.78 7.27
CA VAL A 400 -12.48 49.35 7.04
C VAL A 400 -11.43 48.58 7.83
N GLU A 401 -11.89 47.71 8.72
CA GLU A 401 -11.06 46.79 9.51
C GLU A 401 -11.11 45.39 8.91
N LEU A 402 -9.98 44.93 8.37
CA LEU A 402 -9.80 43.56 7.88
C LEU A 402 -9.58 42.62 9.06
N TRP A 403 -10.40 41.57 9.14
CA TRP A 403 -10.45 40.70 10.30
C TRP A 403 -10.32 39.23 9.92
N ASP A 404 -9.37 38.53 10.51
CA ASP A 404 -9.21 37.09 10.37
C ASP A 404 -10.31 36.42 11.19
N ARG A 405 -11.31 35.87 10.50
CA ARG A 405 -12.44 35.23 11.16
C ARG A 405 -12.06 33.92 11.87
N TRP A 406 -10.93 33.31 11.52
CA TRP A 406 -10.48 32.05 12.12
C TRP A 406 -9.72 32.33 13.41
N ARG A 407 -8.74 33.23 13.37
CA ARG A 407 -7.87 33.53 14.52
C ARG A 407 -8.39 34.69 15.38
N GLU A 408 -9.53 35.26 15.01
CA GLU A 408 -10.17 36.41 15.67
C GLU A 408 -9.19 37.56 15.93
N ARG A 409 -8.46 37.96 14.88
CA ARG A 409 -7.44 39.02 14.97
C ARG A 409 -7.42 39.89 13.71
N PRO A 410 -6.85 41.12 13.76
CA PRO A 410 -6.72 41.93 12.56
C PRO A 410 -5.79 41.30 11.52
N VAL A 411 -6.10 41.50 10.23
CA VAL A 411 -5.26 41.08 9.11
C VAL A 411 -4.37 42.24 8.69
N ALA A 412 -3.07 42.14 8.99
CA ALA A 412 -2.09 43.16 8.59
C ALA A 412 -1.87 43.17 7.06
N GLU A 413 -1.53 44.35 6.53
CA GLU A 413 -1.05 44.55 5.14
C GLU A 413 -2.01 44.14 4.00
N GLY A 414 -3.27 43.86 4.30
CA GLY A 414 -4.29 43.61 3.26
C GLY A 414 -4.58 44.85 2.42
N VAL A 415 -4.99 44.63 1.17
CA VAL A 415 -5.38 45.68 0.22
C VAL A 415 -6.89 45.69 0.09
N VAL A 416 -7.51 46.86 0.26
CA VAL A 416 -8.93 47.08 -0.01
C VAL A 416 -9.06 47.91 -1.28
N ARG A 417 -9.86 47.42 -2.22
CA ARG A 417 -10.26 48.12 -3.44
C ARG A 417 -11.73 48.49 -3.33
N VAL A 418 -12.06 49.71 -3.74
CA VAL A 418 -13.43 50.19 -3.89
C VAL A 418 -13.76 50.17 -5.36
N GLU A 419 -14.78 49.41 -5.74
CA GLU A 419 -15.25 49.30 -7.12
C GLU A 419 -16.63 49.94 -7.23
N GLY A 420 -16.72 50.97 -8.05
CA GLY A 420 -17.95 51.62 -8.46
C GLY A 420 -18.51 51.04 -9.76
N PRO A 421 -19.62 51.59 -10.26
CA PRO A 421 -20.25 51.13 -11.50
C PRO A 421 -19.37 51.33 -12.75
N GLU A 422 -18.40 52.24 -12.71
CA GLU A 422 -17.49 52.53 -13.83
C GLU A 422 -16.10 51.88 -13.68
N GLY A 423 -15.87 51.10 -12.61
CA GLY A 423 -14.60 50.38 -12.36
C GLY A 423 -13.99 50.66 -10.99
N VAL A 424 -12.70 50.38 -10.84
CA VAL A 424 -11.95 50.58 -9.58
C VAL A 424 -11.78 52.08 -9.32
N GLU A 425 -12.37 52.58 -8.24
CA GLU A 425 -12.34 53.99 -7.85
C GLU A 425 -11.16 54.30 -6.90
N GLU A 426 -10.84 53.36 -6.00
CA GLU A 426 -9.83 53.57 -4.97
C GLU A 426 -9.15 52.26 -4.58
N SER A 427 -7.84 52.27 -4.28
CA SER A 427 -7.14 51.13 -3.70
C SER A 427 -6.24 51.59 -2.56
N VAL A 428 -6.46 51.01 -1.37
CA VAL A 428 -5.78 51.41 -0.13
C VAL A 428 -5.18 50.17 0.53
N ARG A 429 -3.92 50.29 0.96
CA ARG A 429 -3.26 49.25 1.76
C ARG A 429 -3.52 49.51 3.24
N GLY A 430 -3.95 48.46 3.94
CA GLY A 430 -4.17 48.46 5.39
C GLY A 430 -2.87 48.54 6.17
N GLY A 431 -2.93 49.24 7.31
CA GLY A 431 -1.81 49.31 8.25
C GLY A 431 -1.59 48.01 9.02
N PRO A 432 -0.62 47.99 9.96
CA PRO A 432 -0.29 46.82 10.78
C PRO A 432 -1.45 46.34 11.68
N GLN A 433 -2.43 47.19 11.95
CA GLN A 433 -3.66 46.84 12.68
C GLN A 433 -4.80 46.39 11.77
N GLY A 434 -4.55 46.14 10.47
CA GLY A 434 -5.56 45.75 9.49
C GLY A 434 -6.62 46.80 9.20
N ARG A 435 -6.36 48.07 9.57
CA ARG A 435 -7.26 49.20 9.32
C ARG A 435 -6.80 49.97 8.09
N CYS A 436 -7.75 50.31 7.23
CA CYS A 436 -7.57 51.26 6.14
C CYS A 436 -8.74 52.23 6.11
N SER A 437 -8.54 53.40 5.51
CA SER A 437 -9.60 54.37 5.29
C SER A 437 -9.89 54.43 3.81
N VAL A 438 -11.16 54.26 3.44
CA VAL A 438 -11.64 54.38 2.05
C VAL A 438 -12.69 55.47 1.96
N SER A 439 -12.90 56.00 0.76
CA SER A 439 -13.91 57.01 0.49
C SER A 439 -15.31 56.43 0.66
N ARG A 440 -16.19 57.17 1.35
CA ARG A 440 -17.61 56.83 1.47
C ARG A 440 -18.30 57.15 0.13
N PRO A 441 -19.13 56.25 -0.42
CA PRO A 441 -19.89 56.57 -1.63
C PRO A 441 -20.83 57.76 -1.38
N SER A 442 -20.81 58.75 -2.27
CA SER A 442 -21.68 59.92 -2.19
C SER A 442 -23.13 59.62 -2.55
N VAL A 443 -23.38 58.67 -3.47
CA VAL A 443 -24.69 58.17 -3.88
C VAL A 443 -24.54 56.72 -4.37
N GLY A 444 -25.49 55.83 -4.04
CA GLY A 444 -25.51 54.45 -4.54
C GLY A 444 -24.79 53.43 -3.64
N GLN A 445 -24.48 52.26 -4.21
CA GLN A 445 -23.73 51.18 -3.57
C GLN A 445 -22.41 50.97 -4.30
N VAL A 446 -21.31 50.85 -3.55
CA VAL A 446 -19.99 50.46 -4.06
C VAL A 446 -19.61 49.09 -3.51
N THR A 447 -18.79 48.35 -4.25
CA THR A 447 -18.29 47.04 -3.82
C THR A 447 -16.90 47.20 -3.24
N LEU A 448 -16.73 46.80 -1.98
CA LEU A 448 -15.44 46.65 -1.35
C LEU A 448 -14.89 45.27 -1.69
N MET A 449 -13.67 45.22 -2.22
CA MET A 449 -12.92 43.99 -2.45
C MET A 449 -11.67 44.00 -1.59
N ALA A 450 -11.53 43.01 -0.72
CA ALA A 450 -10.38 42.87 0.16
C ALA A 450 -9.53 41.66 -0.25
N GLN A 451 -8.22 41.88 -0.35
CA GLN A 451 -7.22 40.86 -0.65
C GLN A 451 -6.10 40.91 0.40
N ALA A 452 -5.70 39.76 0.91
CA ALA A 452 -4.56 39.63 1.82
C ALA A 452 -3.86 38.28 1.61
N PRO A 453 -2.53 38.19 1.82
CA PRO A 453 -1.81 36.92 1.73
C PRO A 453 -2.40 35.87 2.68
N GLY A 454 -2.63 34.65 2.19
CA GLY A 454 -3.24 33.58 3.01
C GLY A 454 -4.77 33.62 3.13
N PHE A 455 -5.46 34.57 2.50
CA PHE A 455 -6.92 34.73 2.57
C PHE A 455 -7.58 34.66 1.20
N VAL A 456 -8.82 34.17 1.19
CA VAL A 456 -9.68 34.22 0.00
C VAL A 456 -10.15 35.66 -0.21
N LEU A 457 -10.29 36.04 -1.49
CA LEU A 457 -10.82 37.34 -1.88
C LEU A 457 -12.21 37.54 -1.27
N ALA A 458 -12.38 38.60 -0.49
CA ALA A 458 -13.63 38.91 0.19
C ALA A 458 -14.27 40.14 -0.46
N SER A 459 -15.57 40.06 -0.72
CA SER A 459 -16.36 41.14 -1.33
C SER A 459 -17.53 41.53 -0.45
N ALA A 460 -17.81 42.83 -0.33
CA ALA A 460 -18.93 43.33 0.45
C ALA A 460 -19.50 44.61 -0.16
N ARG A 461 -20.80 44.86 0.01
CA ARG A 461 -21.44 46.09 -0.49
C ARG A 461 -21.43 47.17 0.59
N LEU A 462 -20.90 48.33 0.25
CA LEU A 462 -20.91 49.53 1.09
C LEU A 462 -21.91 50.54 0.52
N ASP A 463 -22.79 51.06 1.37
CA ASP A 463 -23.76 52.09 1.00
C ASP A 463 -23.47 53.42 1.69
N ALA A 464 -24.09 54.50 1.19
CA ALA A 464 -23.93 55.84 1.79
C ALA A 464 -24.40 55.92 3.26
N SER A 465 -25.25 54.97 3.70
CA SER A 465 -25.80 54.89 5.06
C SER A 465 -24.92 54.07 6.02
N SER A 466 -23.81 53.52 5.54
CA SER A 466 -22.96 52.63 6.30
C SER A 466 -22.20 53.41 7.38
N PRO A 467 -22.00 52.81 8.57
CA PRO A 467 -21.34 53.50 9.68
C PRO A 467 -19.92 53.93 9.30
N ALA A 468 -19.37 54.92 10.00
CA ALA A 468 -18.02 55.43 9.74
C ALA A 468 -16.93 54.37 9.95
N ARG A 469 -17.27 53.26 10.62
CA ARG A 469 -16.38 52.11 10.84
C ARG A 469 -17.09 50.79 10.56
N VAL A 470 -16.50 49.99 9.68
CA VAL A 470 -16.99 48.66 9.30
C VAL A 470 -15.89 47.62 9.45
N ARG A 471 -16.28 46.39 9.76
CA ARG A 471 -15.38 45.23 9.79
C ARG A 471 -15.72 44.29 8.64
N LEU A 472 -14.69 43.88 7.91
CA LEU A 472 -14.76 42.93 6.81
C LEU A 472 -14.02 41.65 7.23
N SER A 473 -14.80 40.61 7.50
CA SER A 473 -14.31 39.32 8.01
C SER A 473 -13.80 38.44 6.87
N MET A 474 -12.48 38.30 6.77
CA MET A 474 -11.81 37.51 5.74
C MET A 474 -11.69 36.05 6.16
N THR A 475 -11.87 35.14 5.20
CA THR A 475 -11.70 33.69 5.39
C THR A 475 -10.32 33.24 4.92
N PRO A 476 -9.51 32.63 5.79
CA PRO A 476 -8.21 32.09 5.40
C PRO A 476 -8.37 30.91 4.43
N VAL A 477 -7.43 30.76 3.50
CA VAL A 477 -7.45 29.73 2.45
C VAL A 477 -7.68 28.32 2.99
N PRO A 478 -6.99 27.84 4.04
CA PRO A 478 -7.24 26.51 4.61
C PRO A 478 -8.68 26.32 5.10
N LEU A 479 -9.26 27.35 5.73
CA LEU A 479 -10.63 27.29 6.23
C LEU A 479 -11.63 27.21 5.08
N LYS A 480 -11.41 27.94 3.97
CA LYS A 480 -12.30 27.89 2.81
C LYS A 480 -12.22 26.55 2.08
N ILE A 481 -11.03 25.98 1.92
CA ILE A 481 -10.82 24.64 1.35
C ILE A 481 -11.57 23.58 2.17
N ARG A 482 -11.54 23.69 3.51
CA ARG A 482 -12.32 22.79 4.38
C ARG A 482 -13.82 22.98 4.24
N GLU A 483 -14.31 24.21 4.15
CA GLU A 483 -15.75 24.45 3.92
C GLU A 483 -16.23 23.84 2.61
N LEU A 484 -15.38 23.89 1.57
CA LEU A 484 -15.64 23.28 0.26
C LEU A 484 -15.69 21.75 0.34
N TYR A 485 -14.74 21.13 1.04
CA TYR A 485 -14.74 19.69 1.28
C TYR A 485 -15.97 19.22 2.07
N ARG A 486 -16.31 19.94 3.14
CA ARG A 486 -17.52 19.64 3.94
C ARG A 486 -18.78 19.75 3.10
N TRP A 487 -18.90 20.77 2.25
CA TRP A 487 -20.03 20.92 1.35
C TRP A 487 -20.15 19.73 0.39
N LEU A 488 -19.04 19.26 -0.18
CA LEU A 488 -19.02 18.08 -1.06
C LEU A 488 -19.48 16.81 -0.35
N ILE A 489 -18.99 16.53 0.86
CA ILE A 489 -19.39 15.35 1.63
C ILE A 489 -20.87 15.42 2.00
N GLN A 490 -21.34 16.57 2.51
CA GLN A 490 -22.72 16.74 2.93
C GLN A 490 -23.70 16.54 1.77
N ARG A 491 -23.31 16.97 0.56
CA ARG A 491 -24.10 16.77 -0.66
C ARG A 491 -24.17 15.31 -1.09
N ALA A 492 -23.14 14.53 -0.79
CA ALA A 492 -23.07 13.10 -1.09
C ALA A 492 -23.71 12.20 -0.02
N HIS A 493 -24.43 12.78 0.94
CA HIS A 493 -24.96 12.09 2.12
C HIS A 493 -23.90 11.37 2.97
N GLY A 494 -22.63 11.77 2.87
CA GLY A 494 -21.57 11.26 3.72
C GLY A 494 -21.53 11.98 5.08
N ASP A 495 -20.97 11.31 6.08
CA ASP A 495 -20.67 11.93 7.37
C ASP A 495 -19.41 12.80 7.26
N ASP A 496 -19.51 14.06 7.69
CA ASP A 496 -18.34 14.95 7.78
C ASP A 496 -17.38 14.44 8.86
N LEU A 497 -16.35 13.71 8.42
CA LEU A 497 -15.27 13.17 9.26
C LEU A 497 -14.56 14.25 10.11
N TRP A 498 -14.76 15.54 9.81
CA TRP A 498 -14.18 16.69 10.48
C TRP A 498 -15.17 17.49 11.34
N GLY A 499 -16.45 17.16 11.29
CA GLY A 499 -17.57 18.02 11.74
C GLY A 499 -17.70 18.17 13.25
N THR A 500 -17.01 17.35 14.04
CA THR A 500 -17.12 17.34 15.51
C THR A 500 -16.11 18.25 16.21
N LEU A 501 -15.11 18.78 15.49
CA LEU A 501 -14.04 19.59 16.06
C LEU A 501 -14.25 21.09 15.82
N THR A 502 -14.29 21.85 16.91
CA THR A 502 -14.27 23.32 16.87
C THR A 502 -12.91 23.84 16.36
N PRO A 503 -12.87 25.02 15.71
CA PRO A 503 -11.61 25.64 15.27
C PRO A 503 -10.55 25.78 16.37
N ALA A 504 -10.96 25.96 17.63
CA ALA A 504 -10.08 26.05 18.79
C ALA A 504 -9.48 24.69 19.22
N GLN A 505 -10.24 23.60 19.12
CA GLN A 505 -9.75 22.25 19.41
C GLN A 505 -8.67 21.80 18.42
N ILE A 506 -8.78 22.24 17.17
CA ILE A 506 -7.80 21.97 16.11
C ILE A 506 -6.50 22.73 16.38
N ALA A 507 -6.58 24.02 16.71
CA ALA A 507 -5.41 24.80 17.11
C ALA A 507 -4.69 24.21 18.34
N GLY A 508 -5.44 23.66 19.30
CA GLY A 508 -4.92 22.98 20.47
C GLY A 508 -4.34 21.58 20.22
N ALA A 509 -4.67 20.94 19.09
CA ALA A 509 -4.02 19.69 18.64
C ALA A 509 -2.73 20.01 17.86
N LEU A 510 -2.77 21.05 17.02
CA LEU A 510 -1.62 21.55 16.24
C LEU A 510 -0.46 22.00 17.14
N SER A 511 -0.74 22.69 18.25
CA SER A 511 0.31 23.11 19.19
C SER A 511 1.04 21.96 19.88
N ARG A 512 0.44 20.75 19.89
CA ARG A 512 1.00 19.54 20.53
C ARG A 512 1.77 18.63 19.56
N HIS A 513 1.66 18.83 18.25
CA HIS A 513 2.25 17.96 17.23
C HIS A 513 3.26 18.65 16.30
N MET A 514 3.60 19.92 16.54
CA MET A 514 4.73 20.56 15.85
C MET A 514 6.08 20.07 16.40
N GLY A 515 6.43 18.82 16.05
CA GLY A 515 7.82 18.37 15.95
C GLY A 515 8.42 18.77 14.59
N PRO A 516 9.76 18.84 14.45
CA PRO A 516 10.38 19.30 13.22
C PRO A 516 10.25 18.24 12.12
N GLN A 517 9.71 18.67 10.97
CA GLN A 517 9.91 18.10 9.63
C GLN A 517 9.33 16.69 9.36
N HIS A 518 8.10 16.65 8.86
CA HIS A 518 7.75 15.69 7.80
C HIS A 518 7.91 16.39 6.45
N ALA A 519 8.91 15.96 5.68
CA ALA A 519 9.18 16.43 4.32
C ALA A 519 8.19 15.79 3.32
N ALA A 520 6.90 16.08 3.44
CA ALA A 520 5.86 15.63 2.50
C ALA A 520 5.33 16.77 1.59
N GLY A 521 5.98 17.93 1.58
CA GLY A 521 5.37 19.18 1.11
C GLY A 521 5.42 19.51 -0.39
N GLN A 522 5.64 18.58 -1.33
CA GLN A 522 5.70 18.94 -2.77
C GLN A 522 4.96 18.02 -3.75
N GLY A 523 4.63 16.78 -3.39
CA GLY A 523 4.01 15.83 -4.32
C GLY A 523 2.59 16.25 -4.74
N TRP A 524 1.75 16.61 -3.76
CA TRP A 524 0.34 16.91 -4.03
C TRP A 524 0.14 18.16 -4.92
N GLN A 525 1.00 19.18 -4.84
CA GLN A 525 0.90 20.35 -5.71
C GLN A 525 1.16 19.98 -7.18
N GLN A 526 2.09 19.06 -7.43
CA GLN A 526 2.33 18.54 -8.77
C GLN A 526 1.15 17.70 -9.26
N GLU A 527 0.54 16.90 -8.39
CA GLU A 527 -0.68 16.15 -8.72
C GLU A 527 -1.89 17.07 -8.98
N LEU A 528 -1.97 18.18 -8.25
CA LEU A 528 -2.98 19.23 -8.39
C LEU A 528 -2.84 20.02 -9.70
N GLU A 529 -1.66 19.99 -10.33
CA GLU A 529 -1.44 20.48 -11.71
C GLU A 529 -1.71 19.38 -12.76
N ARG A 530 -1.32 18.13 -12.47
CA ARG A 530 -1.34 17.00 -13.42
C ARG A 530 -2.70 16.36 -13.67
N TRP A 531 -3.71 16.57 -12.83
CA TRP A 531 -5.01 15.92 -13.01
C TRP A 531 -5.66 16.18 -14.38
N ARG A 532 -5.33 17.29 -15.03
CA ARG A 532 -5.81 17.64 -16.38
C ARG A 532 -5.27 16.71 -17.47
N GLU A 533 -4.13 16.07 -17.23
CA GLU A 533 -3.45 15.15 -18.15
C GLU A 533 -4.01 13.73 -18.08
N LEU A 534 -4.76 13.41 -17.02
CA LEU A 534 -5.32 12.06 -16.80
C LEU A 534 -6.45 11.75 -17.80
N ALA A 535 -6.61 10.47 -18.11
CA ALA A 535 -7.72 9.99 -18.91
C ALA A 535 -9.05 10.23 -18.15
N PRO A 536 -10.18 10.56 -18.83
CA PRO A 536 -11.45 10.87 -18.17
C PRO A 536 -11.95 9.81 -17.18
N GLN A 537 -11.58 8.55 -17.39
CA GLN A 537 -11.97 7.40 -16.55
C GLN A 537 -11.19 7.36 -15.22
N GLU A 538 -9.98 7.90 -15.17
CA GLU A 538 -9.10 7.89 -13.99
C GLU A 538 -9.26 9.17 -13.15
N ARG A 539 -9.80 10.24 -13.75
CA ARG A 539 -9.98 11.55 -13.12
C ARG A 539 -10.78 11.51 -11.81
N PRO A 540 -11.94 10.82 -11.68
CA PRO A 540 -12.72 10.84 -10.44
C PRO A 540 -11.93 10.49 -9.18
N ASN A 541 -11.24 9.35 -9.20
CA ASN A 541 -10.48 8.86 -8.04
C ASN A 541 -9.23 9.71 -7.77
N ALA A 542 -8.54 10.14 -8.82
CA ALA A 542 -7.38 11.02 -8.69
C ALA A 542 -7.75 12.40 -8.12
N LEU A 543 -8.85 13.00 -8.58
CA LEU A 543 -9.36 14.29 -8.10
C LEU A 543 -9.78 14.21 -6.63
N LEU A 544 -10.42 13.11 -6.20
CA LEU A 544 -10.77 12.90 -4.79
C LEU A 544 -9.54 12.73 -3.88
N ARG A 545 -8.51 12.03 -4.36
CA ARG A 545 -7.22 11.88 -3.65
C ARG A 545 -6.51 13.23 -3.51
N VAL A 546 -6.39 13.98 -4.60
CA VAL A 546 -5.78 15.31 -4.63
C VAL A 546 -6.52 16.30 -3.72
N LEU A 547 -7.86 16.27 -3.72
CA LEU A 547 -8.67 17.10 -2.84
C LEU A 547 -8.44 16.77 -1.36
N THR A 548 -8.39 15.48 -1.02
CA THR A 548 -8.12 15.02 0.35
C THR A 548 -6.72 15.47 0.79
N ALA A 549 -5.70 15.23 -0.03
CA ALA A 549 -4.33 15.65 0.23
C ALA A 549 -4.20 17.18 0.38
N ALA A 550 -4.92 17.97 -0.43
CA ALA A 550 -4.94 19.42 -0.31
C ALA A 550 -5.58 19.89 1.00
N VAL A 551 -6.68 19.26 1.45
CA VAL A 551 -7.29 19.55 2.75
C VAL A 551 -6.33 19.21 3.89
N GLU A 552 -5.69 18.06 3.82
CA GLU A 552 -4.72 17.62 4.83
C GLU A 552 -3.52 18.57 4.90
N GLU A 553 -2.85 18.79 3.78
CA GLU A 553 -1.69 19.66 3.75
C GLU A 553 -2.05 21.09 4.21
N THR A 554 -3.12 21.68 3.67
CA THR A 554 -3.45 23.08 3.98
C THR A 554 -3.87 23.29 5.44
N ASN A 555 -4.39 22.27 6.11
CA ASN A 555 -4.80 22.35 7.51
C ASN A 555 -3.70 21.91 8.51
N PHE A 556 -2.79 20.99 8.14
CA PHE A 556 -1.85 20.36 9.10
C PHE A 556 -0.38 20.73 8.92
N SER A 557 0.04 21.23 7.75
CA SER A 557 1.45 21.52 7.49
C SER A 557 2.00 22.77 8.19
N GLY A 558 1.11 23.65 8.69
CA GLY A 558 1.49 24.93 9.27
C GLY A 558 2.04 25.95 8.25
N HIS A 559 2.08 25.62 6.96
CA HIS A 559 2.51 26.52 5.90
C HIS A 559 1.45 27.59 5.57
N HIS A 560 1.92 28.69 4.98
CA HIS A 560 1.06 29.72 4.44
C HIS A 560 0.71 29.39 2.98
N TYR A 561 -0.58 29.35 2.67
CA TYR A 561 -1.08 29.01 1.34
C TYR A 561 -1.77 30.21 0.70
N ASP A 562 -1.34 30.57 -0.50
CA ASP A 562 -1.91 31.69 -1.23
C ASP A 562 -3.23 31.35 -1.93
N VAL A 563 -3.90 32.39 -2.39
CA VAL A 563 -5.20 32.31 -3.07
C VAL A 563 -5.16 31.46 -4.35
N GLU A 564 -3.99 31.29 -4.96
CA GLU A 564 -3.80 30.40 -6.12
C GLU A 564 -4.15 28.94 -5.79
N VAL A 565 -3.75 28.47 -4.61
CA VAL A 565 -4.08 27.12 -4.14
C VAL A 565 -5.59 26.96 -3.99
N TRP A 566 -6.26 27.96 -3.43
CA TRP A 566 -7.73 27.98 -3.38
C TRP A 566 -8.36 27.88 -4.77
N HIS A 567 -7.88 28.66 -5.75
CA HIS A 567 -8.41 28.63 -7.11
C HIS A 567 -8.24 27.26 -7.77
N ARG A 568 -7.08 26.63 -7.60
CA ARG A 568 -6.83 25.29 -8.14
C ARG A 568 -7.69 24.21 -7.50
N VAL A 569 -7.83 24.21 -6.17
CA VAL A 569 -8.72 23.29 -5.46
C VAL A 569 -10.17 23.49 -5.90
N ARG A 570 -10.61 24.73 -6.09
CA ARG A 570 -11.93 25.05 -6.66
C ARG A 570 -12.11 24.45 -8.06
N GLU A 571 -11.13 24.51 -8.94
CA GLU A 571 -11.21 23.90 -10.29
C GLU A 571 -11.41 22.38 -10.22
N VAL A 572 -10.67 21.70 -9.33
CA VAL A 572 -10.81 20.26 -9.07
C VAL A 572 -12.24 19.92 -8.65
N VAL A 573 -12.82 20.72 -7.76
CA VAL A 573 -14.19 20.50 -7.27
C VAL A 573 -15.24 20.78 -8.34
N LEU A 574 -15.05 21.82 -9.16
CA LEU A 574 -15.95 22.09 -10.29
C LEU A 574 -15.91 20.96 -11.34
N GLU A 575 -14.76 20.34 -11.56
CA GLU A 575 -14.65 19.17 -12.44
C GLU A 575 -15.31 17.93 -11.82
N LEU A 576 -15.12 17.68 -10.52
CA LEU A 576 -15.82 16.59 -9.81
C LEU A 576 -17.35 16.74 -9.89
N ASP A 577 -17.87 17.97 -9.73
CA ASP A 577 -19.30 18.26 -9.88
C ASP A 577 -19.78 18.03 -11.32
N ARG A 578 -18.97 18.39 -12.32
CA ARG A 578 -19.28 18.15 -13.73
C ARG A 578 -19.34 16.66 -14.08
N LEU A 579 -18.48 15.85 -13.48
CA LEU A 579 -18.41 14.40 -13.71
C LEU A 579 -19.53 13.63 -12.98
N GLY A 580 -20.32 14.29 -12.14
CA GLY A 580 -21.43 13.66 -11.42
C GLY A 580 -20.98 12.59 -10.42
N VAL A 581 -19.75 12.70 -9.92
CA VAL A 581 -19.14 11.74 -9.00
C VAL A 581 -19.67 12.03 -7.60
N GLU A 582 -20.55 11.17 -7.08
CA GLU A 582 -20.86 11.15 -5.65
C GLU A 582 -19.64 10.56 -4.91
N PRO A 583 -19.03 11.26 -3.93
CA PRO A 583 -17.96 10.68 -3.13
C PRO A 583 -18.53 9.51 -2.32
N VAL A 584 -18.27 8.30 -2.79
CA VAL A 584 -18.66 7.06 -2.10
C VAL A 584 -17.83 6.96 -0.82
N ALA A 585 -18.50 7.00 0.33
CA ALA A 585 -17.94 6.61 1.62
C ALA A 585 -17.53 5.12 1.54
N GLY A 586 -16.28 4.86 1.15
CA GLY A 586 -15.75 3.51 0.96
C GLY A 586 -14.66 3.37 -0.10
N ALA A 587 -14.55 4.29 -1.06
CA ALA A 587 -13.57 4.19 -2.15
C ALA A 587 -12.12 4.55 -1.77
N VAL A 588 -11.90 5.07 -0.55
CA VAL A 588 -10.55 5.41 -0.05
C VAL A 588 -9.84 4.19 0.55
N GLY A 589 -10.56 3.09 0.82
CA GLY A 589 -10.03 1.90 1.50
C GLY A 589 -9.74 0.66 0.64
N GLN A 590 -9.91 0.70 -0.68
CA GLN A 590 -9.77 -0.49 -1.55
C GLN A 590 -8.76 -0.35 -2.69
N ALA A 591 -7.81 0.58 -2.58
CA ALA A 591 -6.73 0.71 -3.54
C ALA A 591 -5.39 0.82 -2.83
N GLU A 592 -5.03 -0.26 -2.14
CA GLU A 592 -3.65 -0.74 -1.95
C GLU A 592 -3.63 -2.26 -2.22
#